data_AF-A0A0F6AFP3-F1
#
_entry.id   AF-A0A0F6AFP3-F1
#
_cell.length_a   1.000
_cell.length_b   1.000
_cell.length_c   1.000
_cell.angle_alpha   90.00
_cell.angle_beta   90.00
_cell.angle_gamma   90.00
#
_symmetry.space_group_name_H-M   'P 1'
#
loop_
_entity.id
_entity.type
_entity.pdbx_description
1 polymer ?
#
loop_
_entity_poly.entity_id
_entity_poly.type
_entity_poly.pdbx_seq_one_letter_code
_entity_poly.pdbx_strand_id
1 'polypeptide(L)'
;VIDRQLNGDTLSEAELLLVSELVERWRSRLYDIGWFMKNLNEFIAKEANKEDGCTGKYWEGRYKSQALLDEAALLNCMTYVDLNPIRAKMANNLEDSDFTSIQERIRHFKNSKSNAKKSNLNEAKCQAKQPKSLKPFGTRESENTLPFSLIDYLELVDWT
;
A
#
# COMPACT_ATOMS: atom_id res chain seq x y z
N VAL A 1 26.86 4.16 18.39
CA VAL A 1 26.70 3.00 19.31
C VAL A 1 25.97 1.84 18.63
N ILE A 2 24.84 2.09 17.95
CA ILE A 2 24.11 1.05 17.21
C ILE A 2 24.95 0.46 16.07
N ASP A 3 25.58 1.28 15.23
CA ASP A 3 26.43 0.76 14.14
C ASP A 3 27.60 -0.08 14.67
N ARG A 4 28.17 0.31 15.82
CA ARG A 4 29.22 -0.44 16.53
C ARG A 4 28.68 -1.79 17.04
N GLN A 5 27.47 -1.82 17.60
CA GLN A 5 26.79 -3.07 17.97
C GLN A 5 26.58 -3.99 16.76
N LEU A 6 26.14 -3.43 15.62
CA LEU A 6 25.91 -4.20 14.40
C LEU A 6 27.21 -4.75 13.79
N ASN A 7 28.30 -4.02 13.94
CA ASN A 7 29.64 -4.44 13.50
C ASN A 7 30.31 -5.44 14.46
N GLY A 8 29.69 -5.73 15.62
CA GLY A 8 30.22 -6.66 16.61
C GLY A 8 31.34 -6.08 17.50
N ASP A 9 31.48 -4.76 17.56
CA ASP A 9 32.45 -4.11 18.44
C ASP A 9 32.13 -4.39 19.91
N THR A 10 33.16 -4.45 20.75
CA THR A 10 32.96 -4.50 22.21
C THR A 10 32.39 -3.17 22.69
N LEU A 11 31.23 -3.25 23.35
CA LEU A 11 30.57 -2.11 23.99
C LEU A 11 30.71 -2.18 25.52
N SER A 12 30.81 -1.01 26.14
CA SER A 12 30.70 -0.87 27.58
C SER A 12 29.27 -1.15 28.08
N GLU A 13 29.12 -1.40 29.38
CA GLU A 13 27.80 -1.63 30.00
C GLU A 13 26.84 -0.45 29.77
N ALA A 14 27.32 0.79 29.91
CA ALA A 14 26.53 1.99 29.65
C ALA A 14 26.09 2.10 28.18
N GLU A 15 26.95 1.70 27.23
CA GLU A 15 26.61 1.67 25.82
C GLU A 15 25.58 0.58 25.50
N LEU A 16 25.68 -0.60 26.13
CA LEU A 16 24.69 -1.67 25.99
C LEU A 16 23.31 -1.25 26.52
N LEU A 17 23.28 -0.56 27.67
CA LEU A 17 22.05 0.01 28.23
C LEU A 17 21.41 1.00 27.24
N LEU A 18 22.21 1.91 26.68
CA LEU A 18 21.74 2.88 25.69
C LEU A 18 21.22 2.20 24.41
N VAL A 19 21.91 1.16 23.93
CA VAL A 19 21.45 0.35 22.77
C VAL A 19 20.09 -0.25 23.06
N SER A 20 19.90 -0.87 24.23
CA SER A 20 18.62 -1.46 24.62
C SER A 20 17.50 -0.42 24.63
N GLU A 21 17.75 0.76 25.22
CA GLU A 21 16.77 1.85 25.27
C GLU A 21 16.39 2.35 23.86
N LEU A 22 17.39 2.51 22.97
CA LEU A 22 17.16 2.95 21.60
C LEU A 22 16.37 1.92 20.80
N VAL A 23 16.71 0.63 20.92
CA VAL A 23 16.02 -0.46 20.23
C VAL A 23 14.56 -0.54 20.67
N GLU A 24 14.28 -0.47 21.97
CA GLU A 24 12.89 -0.49 22.46
C GLU A 24 12.10 0.73 21.98
N ARG A 25 12.72 1.92 21.98
CA ARG A 25 12.11 3.13 21.44
C ARG A 25 11.81 3.00 19.94
N TRP A 26 12.72 2.43 19.16
CA TRP A 26 12.52 2.23 17.73
C TRP A 26 11.46 1.18 17.45
N ARG A 27 11.45 0.07 18.18
CA ARG A 27 10.38 -0.93 18.11
C ARG A 27 9.02 -0.32 18.38
N SER A 28 8.91 0.48 19.44
CA SER A 28 7.68 1.20 19.78
C SER A 28 7.19 2.09 18.62
N ARG A 29 8.11 2.78 17.96
CA ARG A 29 7.79 3.65 16.81
C ARG A 29 7.42 2.89 15.54
N LEU A 30 7.90 1.66 15.34
CA LEU A 30 7.63 0.88 14.12
C LEU A 30 6.17 0.48 13.97
N TYR A 31 5.44 0.29 15.08
CA TYR A 31 4.00 -0.02 15.07
C TYR A 31 3.12 1.17 15.47
N ASP A 32 3.70 2.35 15.68
CA ASP A 32 2.96 3.59 15.96
C ASP A 32 2.61 4.31 14.65
N ILE A 33 1.36 4.16 14.22
CA ILE A 33 0.83 4.81 13.01
C ILE A 33 0.95 6.33 13.09
N GLY A 34 0.76 6.92 14.26
CA GLY A 34 0.86 8.37 14.45
C GLY A 34 2.29 8.87 14.29
N TRP A 35 3.26 8.11 14.80
CA TRP A 35 4.67 8.37 14.56
C TRP A 35 5.02 8.25 13.08
N PHE A 36 4.58 7.18 12.40
CA PHE A 36 4.78 7.02 10.97
C PHE A 36 4.22 8.19 10.17
N MET A 37 2.94 8.53 10.38
CA MET A 37 2.25 9.61 9.67
C MET A 37 2.89 10.97 9.95
N LYS A 38 3.38 11.22 11.17
CA LYS A 38 4.12 12.44 11.49
C LYS A 38 5.37 12.59 10.61
N ASN A 39 6.20 11.55 10.53
CA ASN A 39 7.44 11.61 9.77
C ASN A 39 7.18 11.73 8.26
N LEU A 40 6.21 10.97 7.75
CA LEU A 40 5.81 11.02 6.34
C LEU A 40 5.29 12.42 5.95
N ASN A 41 4.34 12.95 6.73
CA ASN A 41 3.72 14.23 6.43
C ASN A 41 4.69 15.40 6.57
N GLU A 42 5.59 15.36 7.56
CA GLU A 42 6.62 16.38 7.74
C GLU A 42 7.59 16.40 6.55
N PHE A 43 8.05 15.23 6.11
CA PHE A 43 8.96 15.12 4.97
C PHE A 43 8.32 15.68 3.70
N ILE A 44 7.11 15.23 3.36
CA ILE A 44 6.40 15.70 2.15
C ILE A 44 6.15 17.21 2.22
N ALA A 45 5.73 17.74 3.37
CA ALA A 45 5.48 19.17 3.53
C ALA A 45 6.74 20.01 3.31
N LYS A 46 7.91 19.53 3.78
CA LYS A 46 9.19 20.23 3.59
C LYS A 46 9.62 20.21 2.12
N GLU A 47 9.54 19.06 1.46
CA GLU A 47 9.94 18.94 0.06
C GLU A 47 9.02 19.74 -0.85
N ALA A 48 7.69 19.69 -0.64
CA ALA A 48 6.74 20.47 -1.44
C ALA A 48 6.90 21.98 -1.25
N ASN A 49 7.05 22.46 -0.01
CA ASN A 49 7.30 23.88 0.25
C ASN A 49 8.62 24.36 -0.39
N LYS A 50 9.64 23.50 -0.39
CA LYS A 50 10.94 23.79 -1.02
C LYS A 50 10.82 23.85 -2.55
N GLU A 51 10.07 22.93 -3.15
CA GLU A 51 9.78 22.90 -4.59
C GLU A 51 9.06 24.17 -5.04
N ASP A 52 8.06 24.62 -4.26
CA ASP A 52 7.27 25.81 -4.54
C ASP A 52 7.91 27.13 -4.06
N GLY A 53 9.08 27.07 -3.42
CA GLY A 53 9.76 28.24 -2.86
C GLY A 53 8.94 28.99 -1.80
N CYS A 54 8.03 28.30 -1.12
CA CYS A 54 7.11 28.88 -0.15
C CYS A 54 7.36 28.37 1.27
N THR A 55 6.67 28.97 2.25
CA THR A 55 6.71 28.52 3.64
C THR A 55 5.31 28.45 4.19
N GLY A 56 5.07 27.51 5.10
CA GLY A 56 3.81 27.44 5.83
C GLY A 56 3.25 26.03 5.90
N LYS A 57 1.94 25.96 6.10
CA LYS A 57 1.21 24.72 6.31
C LYS A 57 0.87 24.08 4.97
N TYR A 58 1.41 22.89 4.71
CA TYR A 58 1.11 22.12 3.52
C TYR A 58 -0.21 21.30 3.64
N TRP A 59 -0.45 20.67 4.80
CA TRP A 59 -1.61 19.82 5.03
C TRP A 59 -2.79 20.58 5.66
N GLU A 60 -4.02 20.26 5.28
CA GLU A 60 -5.22 20.89 5.86
C GLU A 60 -5.46 20.54 7.34
N GLY A 61 -5.02 19.37 7.80
CA GLY A 61 -5.30 18.90 9.15
C GLY A 61 -4.49 17.68 9.59
N ARG A 62 -4.93 17.06 10.68
CA ARG A 62 -4.37 15.78 11.17
C ARG A 62 -4.85 14.62 10.29
N TYR A 63 -4.04 13.57 10.22
CA TYR A 63 -4.46 12.32 9.60
C TYR A 63 -5.66 11.72 10.34
N LYS A 64 -6.46 10.92 9.63
CA LYS A 64 -7.52 10.10 10.20
C LYS A 64 -7.12 8.64 10.07
N SER A 65 -7.42 7.83 11.09
CA SER A 65 -7.21 6.39 11.06
C SER A 65 -8.49 5.72 11.54
N GLN A 66 -9.05 4.86 10.69
CA GLN A 66 -10.29 4.13 10.94
C GLN A 66 -10.01 2.65 10.71
N ALA A 67 -10.33 1.82 11.70
CA ALA A 67 -10.25 0.38 11.56
C ALA A 67 -11.40 -0.12 10.66
N LEU A 68 -11.06 -0.95 9.69
CA LEU A 68 -12.01 -1.67 8.83
C LEU A 68 -12.21 -3.06 9.45
N LEU A 69 -13.37 -3.29 10.04
CA LEU A 69 -13.62 -4.46 10.91
C LEU A 69 -14.34 -5.59 10.20
N ASP A 70 -14.83 -5.37 8.98
CA ASP A 70 -15.56 -6.34 8.19
C ASP A 70 -15.22 -6.25 6.70
N GLU A 71 -15.60 -7.30 5.96
CA GLU A 71 -15.35 -7.42 4.52
C GLU A 71 -16.03 -6.32 3.71
N ALA A 72 -17.23 -5.88 4.13
CA ALA A 72 -17.96 -4.83 3.42
C ALA A 72 -17.26 -3.47 3.55
N ALA A 73 -16.78 -3.12 4.75
CA ALA A 73 -15.99 -1.93 5.01
C ALA A 73 -14.67 -1.95 4.22
N LEU A 74 -14.00 -3.11 4.14
CA LEU A 74 -12.80 -3.28 3.31
C LEU A 74 -13.10 -3.05 1.83
N LEU A 75 -14.12 -3.73 1.29
CA LEU A 75 -14.51 -3.64 -0.12
C LEU A 75 -14.93 -2.21 -0.51
N ASN A 76 -15.72 -1.56 0.35
CA ASN A 76 -16.14 -0.17 0.16
C ASN A 76 -14.94 0.79 0.17
N CYS A 77 -13.99 0.60 1.09
CA CYS A 77 -12.79 1.43 1.16
C CYS A 77 -11.91 1.27 -0.09
N MET A 78 -11.68 0.03 -0.52
CA MET A 78 -10.92 -0.27 -1.73
C MET A 78 -11.57 0.38 -2.96
N THR A 79 -12.88 0.16 -3.15
CA THR A 79 -13.66 0.73 -4.26
C THR A 79 -13.65 2.26 -4.22
N TYR A 80 -13.77 2.86 -3.02
CA TYR A 80 -13.69 4.30 -2.85
C TYR A 80 -12.35 4.86 -3.34
N VAL A 81 -11.23 4.27 -2.90
CA VAL A 81 -9.89 4.71 -3.28
C VAL A 81 -9.64 4.55 -4.78
N ASP A 82 -9.99 3.39 -5.34
CA ASP A 82 -9.76 3.08 -6.76
C ASP A 82 -10.61 3.97 -7.70
N LEU A 83 -11.80 4.41 -7.27
CA LEU A 83 -12.65 5.34 -8.03
C LEU A 83 -12.34 6.83 -7.81
N ASN A 84 -11.48 7.19 -6.85
CA ASN A 84 -11.22 8.59 -6.53
C ASN A 84 -10.69 9.41 -7.71
N PRO A 85 -9.75 8.92 -8.55
CA PRO A 85 -9.29 9.67 -9.72
C PRO A 85 -10.41 9.97 -10.73
N ILE A 86 -11.35 9.04 -10.90
CA ILE A 86 -12.53 9.23 -11.77
C ILE A 86 -13.45 10.30 -11.19
N ARG A 87 -13.76 10.19 -9.89
CA ARG A 87 -14.61 11.16 -9.18
C ARG A 87 -14.01 12.56 -9.16
N ALA A 88 -12.69 12.66 -9.05
CA ALA A 88 -11.94 13.90 -9.13
C ALA A 88 -11.76 14.42 -10.56
N LYS A 89 -12.25 13.70 -11.58
CA LYS A 89 -12.09 14.01 -13.02
C LYS A 89 -10.62 14.08 -13.46
N MET A 90 -9.74 13.34 -12.79
CA MET A 90 -8.33 13.21 -13.15
C MET A 90 -8.08 12.07 -14.16
N ALA A 91 -9.01 11.11 -14.25
CA ALA A 91 -8.98 10.03 -15.22
C ALA A 91 -10.38 9.76 -15.78
N ASN A 92 -10.46 9.25 -17.01
CA ASN A 92 -11.73 8.94 -17.68
C ASN A 92 -12.18 7.49 -17.46
N ASN A 93 -11.25 6.60 -17.13
CA ASN A 93 -11.49 5.18 -16.87
C ASN A 93 -10.41 4.63 -15.91
N LEU A 94 -10.64 3.41 -15.42
CA LEU A 94 -9.79 2.74 -14.42
C LEU A 94 -8.41 2.36 -14.96
N GLU A 95 -8.24 2.28 -16.28
CA GLU A 95 -6.94 2.02 -16.91
C GLU A 95 -6.05 3.26 -16.98
N ASP A 96 -6.66 4.43 -17.02
CA ASP A 96 -5.99 5.73 -17.08
C ASP A 96 -5.83 6.36 -15.68
N SER A 97 -6.31 5.71 -14.62
CA SER A 97 -6.14 6.17 -13.24
C SER A 97 -4.73 5.87 -12.71
N ASP A 98 -3.77 6.72 -13.08
CA ASP A 98 -2.37 6.56 -12.69
C ASP A 98 -2.15 6.46 -11.18
N PHE A 99 -1.16 5.65 -10.80
CA PHE A 99 -0.73 5.40 -9.42
C PHE A 99 -1.81 4.76 -8.53
N THR A 100 -2.77 4.02 -9.10
CA THR A 100 -3.79 3.27 -8.37
C THR A 100 -3.58 1.76 -8.41
N SER A 101 -4.10 1.06 -7.39
CA SER A 101 -4.06 -0.40 -7.33
C SER A 101 -4.91 -1.03 -8.43
N ILE A 102 -6.09 -0.48 -8.73
CA ILE A 102 -6.96 -0.98 -9.81
C ILE A 102 -6.27 -0.96 -11.16
N GLN A 103 -5.57 0.12 -11.51
CA GLN A 103 -4.85 0.25 -12.76
C GLN A 103 -3.79 -0.85 -12.89
N GLU A 104 -2.98 -1.06 -11.84
CA GLU A 104 -1.94 -2.09 -11.84
C GLU A 104 -2.55 -3.50 -12.00
N ARG A 105 -3.66 -3.78 -11.32
CA ARG A 105 -4.40 -5.05 -11.45
C ARG A 105 -4.94 -5.26 -12.86
N ILE A 106 -5.56 -4.25 -13.47
CA ILE A 106 -6.10 -4.34 -14.82
C ILE A 106 -4.97 -4.57 -15.84
N ARG A 107 -3.87 -3.82 -15.74
CA ARG A 107 -2.68 -3.99 -16.61
C ARG A 107 -2.16 -5.43 -16.53
N HIS A 108 -2.00 -5.96 -15.32
CA HIS A 108 -1.51 -7.32 -15.11
C HIS A 108 -2.48 -8.39 -15.61
N PHE A 109 -3.78 -8.17 -15.43
CA PHE A 109 -4.85 -9.05 -15.93
C PHE A 109 -4.88 -9.10 -17.47
N LYS A 110 -4.80 -7.94 -18.14
CA LYS A 110 -4.72 -7.84 -19.61
C LYS A 110 -3.47 -8.54 -20.16
N ASN A 111 -2.33 -8.33 -19.54
CA ASN A 111 -1.06 -8.97 -19.92
C ASN A 111 -1.07 -10.49 -19.71
N SER A 112 -1.77 -10.97 -18.69
CA SER A 112 -1.89 -12.41 -18.44
C SER A 112 -2.80 -13.09 -19.49
N LYS A 113 -3.89 -12.44 -19.92
CA LYS A 113 -4.78 -12.93 -20.98
C LYS A 113 -4.12 -12.95 -22.37
N SER A 114 -3.32 -11.94 -22.71
CA SER A 114 -2.62 -11.89 -24.01
C SER A 114 -1.57 -12.99 -24.13
N ASN A 115 -0.89 -13.34 -23.04
CA ASN A 115 0.09 -14.44 -23.00
C ASN A 115 -0.58 -15.82 -23.05
N ALA A 116 -1.73 -16.00 -22.38
CA ALA A 116 -2.47 -17.28 -22.42
C ALA A 116 -3.00 -17.63 -23.83
N LYS A 117 -3.34 -16.63 -24.65
CA LYS A 117 -3.75 -16.86 -26.06
C LYS A 117 -2.62 -17.35 -26.97
N LYS A 118 -1.35 -17.24 -26.57
CA LYS A 118 -0.17 -17.71 -27.34
C LYS A 118 0.25 -19.14 -26.99
N SER A 119 -0.19 -19.68 -25.86
CA SER A 119 0.05 -21.06 -25.44
C SER A 119 -1.21 -21.90 -25.66
N ASN A 120 -1.11 -23.00 -26.41
CA ASN A 120 -2.24 -23.90 -26.70
C ASN A 120 -3.03 -24.30 -25.45
N LEU A 121 -4.35 -24.35 -25.62
CA LEU A 121 -5.36 -24.71 -24.63
C LEU A 121 -5.08 -26.08 -23.98
N ASN A 122 -5.13 -26.14 -22.64
CA ASN A 122 -5.98 -27.11 -21.90
C ASN A 122 -5.67 -27.31 -20.40
N GLU A 123 -4.76 -26.55 -19.76
CA GLU A 123 -4.52 -26.75 -18.30
C GLU A 123 -4.60 -25.47 -17.46
N ALA A 124 -5.01 -24.37 -18.06
CA ALA A 124 -5.06 -23.07 -17.40
C ALA A 124 -6.49 -22.67 -17.00
N LYS A 125 -7.11 -23.36 -16.03
CA LYS A 125 -7.98 -22.66 -15.06
C LYS A 125 -7.07 -21.78 -14.18
N CYS A 126 -6.33 -20.90 -14.84
CA CYS A 126 -5.28 -20.09 -14.29
C CYS A 126 -5.94 -19.00 -13.46
N GLN A 127 -5.68 -19.01 -12.16
CA GLN A 127 -5.62 -17.79 -11.39
C GLN A 127 -4.81 -16.81 -12.24
N ALA A 128 -5.46 -15.78 -12.80
CA ALA A 128 -4.76 -14.73 -13.50
C ALA A 128 -3.66 -14.27 -12.54
N LYS A 129 -2.39 -14.38 -12.97
CA LYS A 129 -1.27 -13.98 -12.12
C LYS A 129 -1.59 -12.55 -11.66
N GLN A 130 -1.50 -12.30 -10.36
CA GLN A 130 -1.78 -11.00 -9.77
C GLN A 130 -0.47 -10.24 -9.55
N PRO A 131 -0.49 -8.90 -9.48
CA PRO A 131 0.70 -8.11 -9.17
C PRO A 131 1.32 -8.54 -7.83
N LYS A 132 2.64 -8.77 -7.79
CA LYS A 132 3.36 -9.20 -6.57
C LYS A 132 3.49 -8.09 -5.52
N SER A 133 3.42 -6.83 -5.97
CA SER A 133 3.41 -5.60 -5.19
C SER A 133 2.13 -5.43 -4.36
N LEU A 134 1.02 -6.06 -4.78
CA LEU A 134 -0.29 -5.90 -4.17
C LEU A 134 -0.71 -7.17 -3.44
N LYS A 135 -1.51 -7.01 -2.38
CA LYS A 135 -2.14 -8.15 -1.71
C LYS A 135 -3.04 -8.88 -2.72
N PRO A 136 -2.85 -10.20 -2.95
CA PRO A 136 -3.62 -10.94 -3.94
C PRO A 136 -5.05 -11.16 -3.44
N PHE A 137 -6.00 -11.18 -4.36
CA PHE A 137 -7.34 -11.72 -4.16
C PHE A 137 -7.30 -13.24 -4.07
N GLY A 138 -8.15 -13.83 -3.23
CA GLY A 138 -8.19 -15.27 -2.99
C GLY A 138 -9.53 -15.72 -2.43
N THR A 139 -9.60 -16.98 -2.01
CA THR A 139 -10.78 -17.50 -1.32
C THR A 139 -10.77 -17.05 0.14
N ARG A 140 -11.94 -17.07 0.80
CA ARG A 140 -12.05 -16.77 2.24
C ARG A 140 -11.16 -17.63 3.13
N GLU A 141 -10.85 -18.84 2.69
CA GLU A 141 -9.99 -19.80 3.41
C GLU A 141 -8.50 -19.55 3.16
N SER A 142 -8.15 -18.76 2.15
CA SER A 142 -6.75 -18.52 1.79
C SER A 142 -6.14 -17.45 2.70
N GLU A 143 -5.23 -17.89 3.57
CA GLU A 143 -4.42 -16.98 4.38
C GLU A 143 -3.65 -15.97 3.52
N ASN A 144 -3.45 -14.76 4.04
CA ASN A 144 -2.73 -13.67 3.37
C ASN A 144 -3.32 -13.17 2.04
N THR A 145 -4.59 -13.48 1.74
CA THR A 145 -5.30 -12.96 0.57
C THR A 145 -6.40 -11.97 0.96
N LEU A 146 -6.91 -11.23 -0.03
CA LEU A 146 -8.18 -10.50 0.08
C LEU A 146 -9.32 -11.49 -0.17
N PRO A 147 -10.34 -11.56 0.69
CA PRO A 147 -11.37 -12.61 0.68
C PRO A 147 -12.45 -12.39 -0.41
N PHE A 148 -12.03 -11.98 -1.62
CA PHE A 148 -12.92 -11.71 -2.75
C PHE A 148 -12.34 -12.29 -4.04
N SER A 149 -13.20 -12.53 -5.02
CA SER A 149 -12.78 -12.80 -6.40
C SER A 149 -12.25 -11.52 -7.04
N LEU A 150 -11.07 -11.59 -7.68
CA LEU A 150 -10.56 -10.48 -8.48
C LEU A 150 -11.53 -10.10 -9.59
N ILE A 151 -12.17 -11.08 -10.23
CA ILE A 151 -13.07 -10.84 -11.36
C ILE A 151 -14.29 -10.06 -10.88
N ASP A 152 -14.92 -10.53 -9.80
CA ASP A 152 -16.11 -9.90 -9.22
C ASP A 152 -15.78 -8.48 -8.72
N TYR A 153 -14.56 -8.27 -8.18
CA TYR A 153 -14.11 -6.93 -7.80
C TYR A 153 -13.96 -6.00 -9.02
N LEU A 154 -13.33 -6.47 -10.11
CA LEU A 154 -13.18 -5.66 -11.31
C LEU A 154 -14.55 -5.31 -11.92
N GLU A 155 -15.49 -6.26 -11.94
CA GLU A 155 -16.85 -6.02 -12.41
C GLU A 155 -17.60 -5.01 -11.52
N LEU A 156 -17.48 -5.15 -10.20
CA LEU A 156 -18.10 -4.22 -9.23
C LEU A 156 -17.63 -2.78 -9.44
N VAL A 157 -16.31 -2.57 -9.56
CA VAL A 157 -15.73 -1.23 -9.70
C VAL A 157 -16.04 -0.63 -11.07
N ASP A 158 -16.11 -1.43 -12.13
CA ASP A 158 -16.48 -0.97 -13.47
C ASP A 158 -17.96 -0.56 -13.58
N TRP A 159 -18.84 -1.19 -12.80
CA TRP A 159 -20.27 -0.86 -12.75
C TRP A 159 -20.63 0.38 -11.91
N THR A 160 -19.73 0.82 -11.02
CA THR A 160 -20.01 1.86 -10.00
C THR A 160 -19.57 3.25 -10.44
#